data_AF-A0A9X4REE0-F1
#
_entry.id   AF-A0A9X4REE0-F1
#
_cell.length_a   1.000
_cell.length_b   1.000
_cell.length_c   1.000
_cell.angle_alpha   90.00
_cell.angle_beta   90.00
_cell.angle_gamma   90.00
#
_symmetry.space_group_name_H-M   'P 1'
#
loop_
_entity.id
_entity.type
_entity.pdbx_description
1 polymer ?
#
loop_
_entity_poly.entity_id
_entity_poly.type
_entity_poly.pdbx_seq_one_letter_code
_entity_poly.pdbx_strand_id
1 'polypeptide(L)'
;MPDGPPGAGPAATVRARDGAVDRARTVLRRLAPEAAERLERTGRADEGAATVGVLGLPGVGVRTLAGLLQGRDSQGSNRFQVGSAGTVTVFVLDAGTPLGVDELALLTRSAPDPATTVFALNKADLHRDWRAVAERNRALLRAHARNHADAAVIAVSGVGEPGVAALDRALRQAVAGGAAREALLRDRIRAVAADGLIEAAAERRALVESLRRSSEVEALRAERQQLVRARGTGRGGHGQPAELAGVRARFQLARVDLAHEVAAQCRTLTSDVRRHIEAADRGELRRSADDLRQRLSEASERLGEAVAARLGGAERVAVDGPAIGAPEPRRRGTEDRMMIAVGASGGVGLGRLVVMPMSLVPAWDLISIPATLALGAGAAWWMVRSRAHLADRVRVKQWSVDVLADFRAAWDQAVLAAALEAEARAVAEVTRANADRLERIDRRLHAVDGELQRCAAERSAAVRAVEADLAELGAVLAELQADRGEPHASSVRRTRQRPLPEGGRAGEACRSSEYGE
;
A
#
# COMPACT_ATOMS: atom_id res chain seq x y z
N MET A 1 57.43 -44.94 -15.18
CA MET A 1 56.42 -45.30 -14.17
C MET A 1 55.67 -44.04 -13.78
N PRO A 2 54.44 -43.83 -14.28
CA PRO A 2 53.48 -43.05 -13.51
C PRO A 2 52.22 -43.89 -13.24
N ASP A 3 51.93 -44.09 -11.96
CA ASP A 3 50.65 -44.60 -11.48
C ASP A 3 49.60 -43.50 -11.66
N GLY A 4 48.71 -43.68 -12.64
CA GLY A 4 47.47 -42.93 -12.73
C GLY A 4 46.44 -43.50 -11.74
N PRO A 5 45.52 -42.67 -11.19
CA PRO A 5 44.54 -43.13 -10.23
C PRO A 5 43.60 -44.17 -10.89
N PRO A 6 43.12 -45.18 -10.13
CA PRO A 6 42.24 -46.20 -10.66
C PRO A 6 40.94 -45.57 -11.15
N GLY A 7 40.65 -45.75 -12.45
CA GLY A 7 39.43 -45.26 -13.08
C GLY A 7 38.19 -45.78 -12.36
N ALA A 8 37.28 -44.86 -12.05
CA ALA A 8 35.98 -45.20 -11.50
C ALA A 8 35.25 -46.17 -12.45
N GLY A 9 35.02 -47.39 -11.98
CA GLY A 9 34.35 -48.43 -12.78
C GLY A 9 32.90 -48.04 -13.13
N PRO A 10 32.32 -48.63 -14.19
CA PRO A 10 30.98 -48.32 -14.70
C PRO A 10 29.85 -48.46 -13.67
N ALA A 11 30.06 -49.23 -12.58
CA ALA A 11 29.11 -49.37 -11.49
C ALA A 11 29.01 -48.13 -10.58
N ALA A 12 30.04 -47.28 -10.51
CA ALA A 12 30.03 -46.04 -9.73
C ALA A 12 29.26 -44.92 -10.46
N THR A 13 29.40 -44.84 -11.79
CA THR A 13 28.69 -43.90 -12.66
C THR A 13 27.20 -44.23 -12.78
N VAL A 14 26.81 -45.52 -12.77
CA VAL A 14 25.38 -45.92 -12.74
C VAL A 14 24.71 -45.53 -11.42
N ARG A 15 25.39 -45.73 -10.28
CA ARG A 15 24.86 -45.37 -8.95
C ARG A 15 24.72 -43.85 -8.75
N ALA A 16 25.59 -43.06 -9.37
CA ALA A 16 25.48 -41.60 -9.38
C ALA A 16 24.30 -41.11 -10.25
N ARG A 17 24.04 -41.79 -11.38
CA ARG A 17 22.99 -41.44 -12.37
C ARG A 17 21.56 -41.72 -11.94
N ASP A 18 21.35 -42.58 -10.95
CA ASP A 18 20.05 -42.78 -10.29
C ASP A 18 19.82 -41.75 -9.17
N GLY A 19 20.90 -41.21 -8.60
CA GLY A 19 20.85 -40.18 -7.56
C GLY A 19 20.25 -38.85 -8.01
N ALA A 20 20.45 -38.45 -9.27
CA ALA A 20 19.87 -37.21 -9.82
C ALA A 20 18.33 -37.28 -9.93
N VAL A 21 17.79 -38.44 -10.34
CA VAL A 21 16.34 -38.66 -10.43
C VAL A 21 15.71 -38.75 -9.04
N ASP A 22 16.41 -39.37 -8.08
CA ASP A 22 15.97 -39.43 -6.69
C ASP A 22 15.99 -38.06 -5.99
N ARG A 23 17.00 -37.23 -6.27
CA ARG A 23 17.04 -35.82 -5.87
C ARG A 23 15.89 -35.04 -6.50
N ALA A 24 15.66 -35.18 -7.80
CA ALA A 24 14.52 -34.55 -8.49
C ALA A 24 13.19 -34.95 -7.86
N ARG A 25 13.00 -36.23 -7.53
CA ARG A 25 11.79 -36.71 -6.83
C ARG A 25 11.62 -36.03 -5.47
N THR A 26 12.70 -35.88 -4.71
CA THR A 26 12.68 -35.25 -3.39
C THR A 26 12.29 -33.77 -3.48
N VAL A 27 12.91 -33.03 -4.40
CA VAL A 27 12.62 -31.59 -4.61
C VAL A 27 11.20 -31.40 -5.14
N LEU A 28 10.78 -32.20 -6.12
CA LEU A 28 9.42 -32.14 -6.66
C LEU A 28 8.36 -32.49 -5.61
N ARG A 29 8.57 -33.48 -4.74
CA ARG A 29 7.61 -33.76 -3.66
C ARG A 29 7.37 -32.56 -2.74
N ARG A 30 8.40 -31.75 -2.51
CA ARG A 30 8.32 -30.54 -1.68
C ARG A 30 7.66 -29.37 -2.41
N LEU A 31 7.98 -29.18 -3.69
CA LEU A 31 7.67 -27.94 -4.43
C LEU A 31 6.55 -28.09 -5.47
N ALA A 32 6.31 -29.29 -5.99
CA ALA A 32 5.35 -29.60 -7.05
C ALA A 32 4.87 -31.07 -6.95
N PRO A 33 3.97 -31.39 -6.00
CA PRO A 33 3.58 -32.78 -5.69
C PRO A 33 2.98 -33.52 -6.88
N GLU A 34 2.21 -32.84 -7.73
CA GLU A 34 1.63 -33.44 -8.94
C GLU A 34 2.70 -33.90 -9.94
N ALA A 35 3.78 -33.13 -10.09
CA ALA A 35 4.91 -33.50 -10.92
C ALA A 35 5.68 -34.70 -10.32
N ALA A 36 5.80 -34.76 -9.00
CA ALA A 36 6.38 -35.90 -8.31
C ALA A 36 5.56 -37.19 -8.51
N GLU A 37 4.24 -37.11 -8.44
CA GLU A 37 3.35 -38.26 -8.70
C GLU A 37 3.46 -38.79 -10.13
N ARG A 38 3.59 -37.90 -11.12
CA ARG A 38 3.85 -38.29 -12.53
C ARG A 38 5.18 -39.02 -12.67
N LEU A 39 6.22 -38.52 -12.00
CA LEU A 39 7.53 -39.15 -11.99
C LEU A 39 7.48 -40.54 -11.32
N GLU A 40 6.78 -40.68 -10.20
CA GLU A 40 6.61 -41.96 -9.50
C GLU A 40 5.85 -42.99 -10.34
N ARG A 41 4.79 -42.58 -11.03
CA ARG A 41 4.05 -43.47 -11.94
C ARG A 41 4.92 -43.98 -13.08
N THR A 42 5.88 -43.18 -13.53
CA THR A 42 6.82 -43.56 -14.60
C THR A 42 7.95 -44.43 -14.04
N GLY A 43 8.40 -44.19 -12.81
CA GLY A 43 9.46 -44.95 -12.12
C GLY A 43 9.05 -46.34 -11.63
N ARG A 44 7.78 -46.56 -11.24
CA ARG A 44 7.29 -47.90 -10.84
C ARG A 44 7.35 -48.96 -11.95
N ALA A 45 7.59 -48.54 -13.20
CA ALA A 45 7.79 -49.45 -14.34
C ALA A 45 9.25 -49.98 -14.47
N ASP A 46 10.17 -49.60 -13.57
CA ASP A 46 11.62 -49.76 -13.74
C ASP A 46 12.34 -50.54 -12.62
N GLU A 47 11.64 -51.28 -11.75
CA GLU A 47 12.32 -52.10 -10.73
C GLU A 47 12.88 -53.40 -11.32
N GLY A 48 14.01 -53.33 -12.02
CA GLY A 48 14.76 -54.51 -12.42
C GLY A 48 15.98 -54.24 -13.30
N ALA A 49 17.12 -53.93 -12.67
CA ALA A 49 18.43 -54.04 -13.32
C ALA A 49 18.54 -55.37 -14.08
N ALA A 50 19.13 -55.37 -15.29
CA ALA A 50 19.28 -56.54 -16.16
C ALA A 50 19.66 -57.82 -15.39
N THR A 51 18.66 -58.63 -15.08
CA THR A 51 18.79 -59.91 -14.37
C THR A 51 18.56 -61.03 -15.35
N VAL A 52 19.45 -62.03 -15.34
CA VAL A 52 19.27 -63.24 -16.15
C VAL A 52 18.65 -64.30 -15.25
N GLY A 53 17.35 -64.53 -15.40
CA GLY A 53 16.64 -65.59 -14.69
C GLY A 53 16.79 -66.93 -15.40
N VAL A 54 17.19 -67.99 -14.70
CA VAL A 54 17.28 -69.35 -15.26
C VAL A 54 16.20 -70.21 -14.60
N LEU A 55 15.22 -70.62 -15.40
CA LEU A 55 14.02 -71.35 -14.99
C LEU A 55 14.00 -72.76 -15.55
N GLY A 56 13.40 -73.70 -14.83
CA GLY A 56 13.19 -75.07 -15.29
C GLY A 56 12.75 -75.96 -14.12
N LEU A 57 12.20 -77.14 -14.44
CA LEU A 57 11.81 -78.10 -13.41
C LEU A 57 13.02 -78.74 -12.71
N PRO A 58 12.87 -79.31 -11.50
CA PRO A 58 13.93 -80.07 -10.86
C PRO A 58 14.45 -81.20 -11.77
N GLY A 59 15.76 -81.40 -11.84
CA GLY A 59 16.38 -82.50 -12.60
C GLY A 59 16.72 -82.20 -14.07
N VAL A 60 16.32 -81.05 -14.64
CA VAL A 60 16.67 -80.66 -16.02
C VAL A 60 18.04 -79.95 -16.14
N GLY A 61 18.76 -79.78 -15.03
CA GLY A 61 20.13 -79.24 -15.02
C GLY A 61 20.24 -77.71 -14.97
N VAL A 62 19.21 -77.02 -14.44
CA VAL A 62 19.16 -75.54 -14.31
C VAL A 62 20.40 -74.95 -13.64
N ARG A 63 20.86 -75.53 -12.52
CA ARG A 63 22.05 -75.06 -11.78
C ARG A 63 23.34 -75.24 -12.57
N THR A 64 23.49 -76.38 -13.25
CA THR A 64 24.66 -76.68 -14.08
C THR A 64 24.75 -75.71 -15.26
N LEU A 65 23.62 -75.45 -15.93
CA LEU A 65 23.57 -74.52 -17.05
C LEU A 65 23.79 -73.07 -16.60
N ALA A 66 23.22 -72.66 -15.47
CA ALA A 66 23.47 -71.36 -14.88
C ALA A 66 24.97 -71.16 -14.54
N GLY A 67 25.62 -72.16 -13.96
CA GLY A 67 27.06 -72.13 -13.67
C GLY A 67 27.94 -72.07 -14.94
N LEU A 68 27.56 -72.79 -16.00
CA LEU A 68 28.25 -72.74 -17.29
C LEU A 68 28.11 -71.38 -17.98
N LEU A 69 26.91 -70.79 -17.97
CA LEU A 69 26.67 -69.46 -18.53
C LEU A 69 27.38 -68.38 -17.73
N GLN A 70 27.37 -68.48 -16.39
CA GLN A 70 28.09 -67.57 -15.50
C GLN A 70 29.61 -67.64 -15.70
N GLY A 71 30.18 -68.85 -15.91
CA GLY A 71 31.60 -69.02 -16.20
C GLY A 71 32.05 -68.49 -17.57
N ARG A 72 31.11 -68.32 -18.52
CA ARG A 72 31.37 -67.77 -19.87
C ARG A 72 31.04 -66.28 -19.98
N ASP A 73 30.40 -65.70 -18.96
CA ASP A 73 30.26 -64.26 -18.81
C ASP A 73 31.60 -63.64 -18.41
N SER A 74 32.50 -63.54 -19.38
CA SER A 74 33.88 -63.06 -19.22
C SER A 74 33.98 -61.60 -18.72
N GLN A 75 32.86 -60.87 -18.66
CA GLN A 75 32.81 -59.50 -18.14
C GLN A 75 32.12 -59.39 -16.77
N GLY A 76 31.50 -60.46 -16.25
CA GLY A 76 30.82 -60.46 -14.95
C GLY A 76 29.66 -59.45 -14.84
N SER A 77 29.11 -59.02 -15.98
CA SER A 77 28.15 -57.93 -16.07
C SER A 77 26.72 -58.37 -15.79
N ASN A 78 26.42 -59.68 -15.91
CA ASN A 78 25.07 -60.20 -15.73
C ASN A 78 24.88 -60.85 -14.35
N ARG A 79 23.81 -60.48 -13.66
CA ARG A 79 23.40 -61.14 -12.42
C ARG A 79 22.49 -62.32 -12.73
N PHE A 80 22.99 -63.54 -12.56
CA PHE A 80 22.24 -64.77 -12.75
C PHE A 80 21.42 -65.12 -11.50
N GLN A 81 20.14 -65.45 -11.69
CA GLN A 81 19.23 -65.92 -10.65
C GLN A 81 18.65 -67.27 -11.05
N VAL A 82 18.71 -68.26 -10.17
CA VAL A 82 18.18 -69.60 -10.44
C VAL A 82 16.80 -69.73 -9.78
N GLY A 83 15.79 -70.15 -10.55
CA GLY A 83 14.45 -70.41 -10.03
C GLY A 83 13.51 -69.20 -10.01
N SER A 84 13.95 -68.03 -10.51
CA SER A 84 13.12 -66.86 -10.75
C SER A 84 13.30 -66.33 -12.18
N ALA A 85 12.25 -65.73 -12.74
CA ALA A 85 12.36 -64.97 -13.99
C ALA A 85 13.17 -63.68 -13.75
N GLY A 86 13.85 -63.20 -14.79
CA GLY A 86 14.58 -61.93 -14.77
C GLY A 86 14.22 -61.08 -15.99
N THR A 87 14.88 -59.92 -16.13
CA THR A 87 14.79 -59.04 -17.31
C THR A 87 15.01 -59.79 -18.63
N VAL A 88 15.88 -60.81 -18.58
CA VAL A 88 16.06 -61.82 -19.63
C VAL A 88 15.92 -63.19 -18.99
N THR A 89 15.17 -64.11 -19.60
CA THR A 89 14.89 -65.42 -19.00
C THR A 89 15.39 -66.57 -19.88
N VAL A 90 16.17 -67.48 -19.31
CA VAL A 90 16.58 -68.75 -19.92
C VAL A 90 15.69 -69.86 -19.35
N PHE A 91 14.82 -70.42 -20.17
CA PHE A 91 13.93 -71.51 -19.78
C PHE A 91 14.50 -72.87 -20.21
N VAL A 92 14.88 -73.70 -19.24
CA VAL A 92 15.57 -74.97 -19.43
C VAL A 92 14.57 -76.13 -19.52
N LEU A 93 14.65 -76.86 -20.63
CA LEU A 93 13.84 -78.04 -20.94
C LEU A 93 14.73 -79.28 -21.02
N ASP A 94 14.19 -80.46 -20.78
CA ASP A 94 14.92 -81.72 -20.97
C ASP A 94 14.82 -82.20 -22.44
N ALA A 95 15.94 -82.57 -23.06
CA ALA A 95 16.00 -83.12 -24.41
C ALA A 95 15.38 -84.52 -24.52
N GLY A 96 15.20 -85.22 -23.39
CA GLY A 96 14.62 -86.56 -23.35
C GLY A 96 13.09 -86.60 -23.26
N THR A 97 12.42 -85.48 -23.00
CA THR A 97 10.97 -85.47 -22.74
C THR A 97 10.30 -84.23 -23.35
N PRO A 98 9.22 -84.40 -24.14
CA PRO A 98 8.43 -83.27 -24.63
C PRO A 98 7.81 -82.47 -23.48
N LEU A 99 7.58 -81.18 -23.72
CA LEU A 99 6.99 -80.23 -22.80
C LEU A 99 5.67 -80.78 -22.21
N GLY A 100 5.62 -80.93 -20.89
CA GLY A 100 4.46 -81.42 -20.17
C GLY A 100 3.60 -80.31 -19.56
N VAL A 101 2.59 -80.74 -18.80
CA VAL A 101 1.67 -79.83 -18.09
C VAL A 101 2.41 -79.03 -17.01
N ASP A 102 3.40 -79.63 -16.35
CA ASP A 102 4.15 -78.98 -15.26
C ASP A 102 5.11 -77.90 -15.78
N GLU A 103 5.76 -78.12 -16.92
CA GLU A 103 6.59 -77.11 -17.58
C GLU A 103 5.75 -75.94 -18.11
N LEU A 104 4.58 -76.24 -18.69
CA LEU A 104 3.62 -75.22 -19.11
C LEU A 104 3.09 -74.42 -17.91
N ALA A 105 2.74 -75.09 -16.81
CA ALA A 105 2.30 -74.45 -15.58
C ALA A 105 3.41 -73.58 -14.96
N LEU A 106 4.68 -74.02 -15.04
CA LEU A 106 5.81 -73.19 -14.62
C LEU A 106 5.93 -71.94 -15.50
N LEU A 107 5.90 -72.09 -16.83
CA LEU A 107 5.96 -70.98 -17.78
C LEU A 107 4.82 -69.97 -17.56
N THR A 108 3.59 -70.45 -17.33
CA THR A 108 2.43 -69.60 -17.02
C THR A 108 2.55 -68.90 -15.68
N ARG A 109 3.02 -69.58 -14.62
CA ARG A 109 3.17 -68.97 -13.28
C ARG A 109 4.30 -67.95 -13.23
N SER A 110 5.42 -68.22 -13.88
CA SER A 110 6.56 -67.29 -13.90
C SER A 110 6.40 -66.15 -14.90
N ALA A 111 5.51 -66.31 -15.89
CA ALA A 111 5.15 -65.33 -16.91
C ALA A 111 6.35 -64.50 -17.45
N PRO A 112 7.44 -65.14 -17.91
CA PRO A 112 8.61 -64.41 -18.37
C PRO A 112 8.30 -63.62 -19.65
N ASP A 113 8.96 -62.47 -19.84
CA ASP A 113 8.73 -61.63 -21.03
C ASP A 113 9.09 -62.43 -22.31
N PRO A 114 8.14 -62.67 -23.21
CA PRO A 114 8.39 -63.46 -24.41
C PRO A 114 9.45 -62.85 -25.33
N ALA A 115 9.61 -61.52 -25.32
CA ALA A 115 10.61 -60.83 -26.13
C ALA A 115 12.05 -61.05 -25.64
N THR A 116 12.22 -61.48 -24.39
CA THR A 116 13.53 -61.72 -23.76
C THR A 116 13.66 -63.14 -23.19
N THR A 117 12.78 -64.07 -23.60
CA THR A 117 12.83 -65.48 -23.20
C THR A 117 13.56 -66.33 -24.23
N VAL A 118 14.56 -67.09 -23.80
CA VAL A 118 15.32 -68.05 -24.62
C VAL A 118 15.13 -69.46 -24.06
N PHE A 119 14.76 -70.43 -24.89
CA PHE A 119 14.57 -71.82 -24.46
C PHE A 119 15.85 -72.64 -24.68
N ALA A 120 16.33 -73.31 -23.63
CA ALA A 120 17.50 -74.17 -23.65
C ALA A 120 17.09 -75.64 -23.47
N LEU A 121 17.22 -76.46 -24.51
CA LEU A 121 16.93 -77.90 -24.48
C LEU A 121 18.17 -78.67 -24.05
N ASN A 122 18.28 -78.99 -22.76
CA ASN A 122 19.46 -79.55 -22.11
C ASN A 122 19.55 -81.08 -22.21
N LYS A 123 20.74 -81.65 -22.03
CA LYS A 123 21.05 -83.11 -22.16
C LYS A 123 20.92 -83.66 -23.59
N ALA A 124 21.05 -82.82 -24.61
CA ALA A 124 20.93 -83.24 -26.01
C ALA A 124 21.96 -84.31 -26.45
N ASP A 125 23.08 -84.42 -25.73
CA ASP A 125 24.10 -85.46 -25.91
C ASP A 125 23.65 -86.86 -25.48
N LEU A 126 22.72 -86.95 -24.52
CA LEU A 126 22.23 -88.22 -23.98
C LEU A 126 21.06 -88.79 -24.79
N HIS A 127 20.45 -87.99 -25.65
CA HIS A 127 19.19 -88.32 -26.33
C HIS A 127 19.31 -88.19 -27.84
N ARG A 128 19.49 -89.31 -28.56
CA ARG A 128 19.62 -89.32 -30.04
C ARG A 128 18.44 -88.67 -30.77
N ASP A 129 17.24 -88.73 -30.18
CA ASP A 129 15.98 -88.22 -30.77
C ASP A 129 15.62 -86.79 -30.32
N TRP A 130 16.55 -86.04 -29.71
CA TRP A 130 16.30 -84.69 -29.20
C TRP A 130 15.70 -83.73 -30.23
N ARG A 131 15.99 -83.92 -31.53
CA ARG A 131 15.44 -83.09 -32.61
C ARG A 131 13.92 -83.24 -32.76
N ALA A 132 13.42 -84.47 -32.59
CA ALA A 132 11.99 -84.73 -32.62
C ALA A 132 11.30 -84.12 -31.39
N VAL A 133 11.95 -84.18 -30.22
CA VAL A 133 11.50 -83.53 -28.99
C VAL A 133 11.48 -82.01 -29.14
N ALA A 134 12.53 -81.41 -29.72
CA ALA A 134 12.59 -79.97 -29.98
C ALA A 134 11.46 -79.50 -30.90
N GLU A 135 11.16 -80.24 -31.98
CA GLU A 135 10.09 -79.89 -32.89
C GLU A 135 8.71 -80.03 -32.25
N ARG A 136 8.52 -81.08 -31.43
CA ARG A 136 7.30 -81.24 -30.64
C ARG A 136 7.13 -80.13 -29.61
N ASN A 137 8.20 -79.68 -28.96
CA ASN A 137 8.16 -78.55 -28.03
C ASN A 137 7.77 -77.25 -28.73
N ARG A 138 8.26 -76.98 -29.95
CA ARG A 138 7.83 -75.82 -30.75
C ARG A 138 6.33 -75.89 -31.09
N ALA A 139 5.83 -77.05 -31.49
CA ALA A 139 4.40 -77.24 -31.75
C ALA A 139 3.55 -77.00 -30.49
N LEU A 140 4.00 -77.49 -29.32
CA LEU A 140 3.33 -77.30 -28.05
C LEU A 140 3.36 -75.84 -27.57
N LEU A 141 4.48 -75.13 -27.74
CA LEU A 141 4.55 -73.69 -27.46
C LEU A 141 3.58 -72.90 -28.35
N ARG A 142 3.50 -73.20 -29.66
CA ARG A 142 2.54 -72.55 -30.57
C ARG A 142 1.08 -72.82 -30.19
N ALA A 143 0.77 -74.04 -29.73
CA ALA A 143 -0.59 -74.44 -29.38
C ALA A 143 -1.03 -73.88 -28.01
N HIS A 144 -0.16 -73.92 -27.00
CA HIS A 144 -0.53 -73.70 -25.59
C HIS A 144 0.12 -72.48 -24.93
N ALA A 145 1.17 -71.91 -25.54
CA ALA A 145 1.88 -70.75 -25.03
C ALA A 145 2.18 -69.76 -26.17
N ARG A 146 1.10 -69.26 -26.82
CA ARG A 146 1.17 -68.44 -28.05
C ARG A 146 2.16 -67.27 -27.99
N ASN A 147 2.33 -66.68 -26.81
CA ASN A 147 3.27 -65.58 -26.61
C ASN A 147 4.73 -66.00 -26.89
N HIS A 148 5.06 -67.28 -26.74
CA HIS A 148 6.39 -67.86 -26.97
C HIS A 148 6.46 -68.72 -28.26
N ALA A 149 5.49 -68.57 -29.16
CA ALA A 149 5.38 -69.37 -30.40
C ALA A 149 6.63 -69.27 -31.31
N ASP A 150 7.29 -68.11 -31.30
CA ASP A 150 8.45 -67.80 -32.12
C ASP A 150 9.77 -67.86 -31.34
N ALA A 151 9.74 -68.31 -30.09
CA ALA A 151 10.92 -68.34 -29.24
C ALA A 151 11.95 -69.37 -29.73
N ALA A 152 13.23 -68.98 -29.70
CA ALA A 152 14.32 -69.86 -30.10
C ALA A 152 14.49 -71.00 -29.09
N VAL A 153 14.41 -72.25 -29.57
CA VAL A 153 14.72 -73.47 -28.79
C VAL A 153 16.11 -73.95 -29.21
N ILE A 154 17.09 -73.78 -28.32
CA ILE A 154 18.52 -74.05 -28.56
C ILE A 154 18.89 -75.32 -27.81
N ALA A 155 19.37 -76.33 -28.53
CA ALA A 155 19.87 -77.55 -27.91
C ALA A 155 21.22 -77.32 -27.25
N VAL A 156 21.34 -77.74 -25.99
CA VAL A 156 22.55 -77.62 -25.18
C VAL A 156 22.89 -78.96 -24.55
N SER A 157 24.18 -79.18 -24.38
CA SER A 157 24.75 -80.32 -23.68
C SER A 157 25.69 -79.81 -22.60
N GLY A 158 25.68 -80.44 -21.43
CA GLY A 158 26.62 -80.10 -20.36
C GLY A 158 28.09 -80.40 -20.69
N VAL A 159 28.36 -81.10 -21.79
CA VAL A 159 29.70 -81.58 -22.20
C VAL A 159 30.15 -81.01 -23.56
N GLY A 160 29.25 -80.36 -24.33
CA GLY A 160 29.51 -79.92 -25.69
C GLY A 160 29.53 -78.40 -25.91
N GLU A 161 30.68 -77.87 -26.37
CA GLU A 161 30.91 -76.44 -26.69
C GLU A 161 29.93 -75.79 -27.70
N PRO A 162 29.50 -76.43 -28.81
CA PRO A 162 28.78 -75.72 -29.88
C PRO A 162 27.37 -75.21 -29.48
N GLY A 163 26.64 -76.00 -28.69
CA GLY A 163 25.28 -75.66 -28.27
C GLY A 163 25.27 -74.58 -27.18
N VAL A 164 26.20 -74.67 -26.22
CA VAL A 164 26.37 -73.66 -25.17
C VAL A 164 26.81 -72.32 -25.77
N ALA A 165 27.67 -72.32 -26.79
CA ALA A 165 28.05 -71.10 -27.51
C ALA A 165 26.89 -70.45 -28.29
N ALA A 166 25.98 -71.26 -28.84
CA ALA A 166 24.77 -70.74 -29.51
C ALA A 166 23.79 -70.13 -28.49
N LEU A 167 23.62 -70.76 -27.32
CA LEU A 167 22.80 -70.23 -26.24
C LEU A 167 23.37 -68.92 -25.68
N ASP A 168 24.68 -68.85 -25.47
CA ASP A 168 25.37 -67.64 -25.03
C ASP A 168 25.16 -66.48 -26.02
N ARG A 169 25.24 -66.74 -27.33
CA ARG A 169 24.97 -65.71 -28.36
C ARG A 169 23.52 -65.20 -28.32
N ALA A 170 22.54 -66.10 -28.20
CA ALA A 170 21.14 -65.73 -28.10
C ALA A 170 20.84 -64.96 -26.81
N LEU A 171 21.46 -65.36 -25.69
CA LEU A 171 21.41 -64.64 -24.43
C LEU A 171 21.96 -63.22 -24.57
N ARG A 172 23.14 -63.04 -25.20
CA ARG A 172 23.72 -61.71 -25.44
C ARG A 172 22.82 -60.82 -26.30
N GLN A 173 22.13 -61.37 -27.30
CA GLN A 173 21.17 -60.62 -28.12
C GLN A 173 19.93 -60.20 -27.32
N ALA A 174 19.37 -61.11 -26.51
CA ALA A 174 18.24 -60.80 -25.64
C ALA A 174 18.61 -59.78 -24.55
N VAL A 175 19.82 -59.88 -23.98
CA VAL A 175 20.39 -58.90 -23.05
C VAL A 175 20.60 -57.55 -23.72
N ALA A 176 21.13 -57.49 -24.95
CA ALA A 176 21.30 -56.24 -25.68
C ALA A 176 19.96 -55.57 -26.00
N GLY A 177 18.93 -56.34 -26.38
CA GLY A 177 17.57 -55.85 -26.61
C GLY A 177 16.89 -55.35 -25.33
N GLY A 178 17.04 -56.10 -24.23
CA GLY A 178 16.56 -55.69 -22.90
C GLY A 178 17.25 -54.43 -22.37
N ALA A 179 18.58 -54.34 -22.51
CA ALA A 179 19.36 -53.18 -22.10
C ALA A 179 19.00 -51.92 -22.91
N ALA A 180 18.70 -52.05 -24.21
CA ALA A 180 18.22 -50.94 -25.04
C ALA A 180 16.83 -50.44 -24.57
N ARG A 181 15.93 -51.35 -24.18
CA ARG A 181 14.61 -51.01 -23.63
C ARG A 181 14.72 -50.33 -22.27
N GLU A 182 15.59 -50.83 -21.39
CA GLU A 182 15.88 -50.24 -20.08
C GLU A 182 16.52 -48.84 -20.22
N ALA A 183 17.40 -48.64 -21.20
CA ALA A 183 17.97 -47.32 -21.51
C ALA A 183 16.90 -46.32 -21.98
N LEU A 184 15.95 -46.75 -22.82
CA LEU A 184 14.84 -45.91 -23.27
C LEU A 184 13.90 -45.52 -22.13
N LEU A 185 13.59 -46.44 -21.22
CA LEU A 185 12.76 -46.18 -20.04
C LEU A 185 13.45 -45.18 -19.10
N ARG A 186 14.76 -45.34 -18.85
CA ARG A 186 15.53 -44.38 -18.05
C ARG A 186 15.58 -42.99 -18.68
N ASP A 187 15.78 -42.86 -19.98
CA ASP A 187 15.71 -41.54 -20.65
C ASP A 187 14.29 -40.94 -20.57
N ARG A 188 13.25 -41.77 -20.64
CA ARG A 188 11.86 -41.34 -20.43
C ARG A 188 11.62 -40.82 -19.00
N ILE A 189 12.08 -41.54 -17.98
CA ILE A 189 11.99 -41.11 -16.57
C ILE A 189 12.72 -39.78 -16.37
N ARG A 190 13.92 -39.63 -16.93
CA ARG A 190 14.69 -38.38 -16.87
C ARG A 190 13.99 -37.23 -17.57
N ALA A 191 13.41 -37.47 -18.75
CA ALA A 191 12.64 -36.45 -19.47
C ALA A 191 11.43 -35.99 -18.64
N VAL A 192 10.67 -36.93 -18.06
CA VAL A 192 9.54 -36.61 -17.17
C VAL A 192 9.99 -35.83 -15.92
N ALA A 193 11.14 -36.19 -15.34
CA ALA A 193 11.71 -35.44 -14.22
C ALA A 193 12.12 -34.01 -14.61
N ALA A 194 12.79 -33.84 -15.76
CA ALA A 194 13.20 -32.54 -16.27
C ALA A 194 12.00 -31.65 -16.60
N ASP A 195 10.98 -32.18 -17.27
CA ASP A 195 9.73 -31.47 -17.58
C ASP A 195 9.05 -31.00 -16.28
N GLY A 196 8.98 -31.87 -15.26
CA GLY A 196 8.43 -31.53 -13.95
C GLY A 196 9.18 -30.41 -13.23
N LEU A 197 10.52 -30.41 -13.30
CA LEU A 197 11.35 -29.34 -12.72
C LEU A 197 11.18 -28.01 -13.45
N ILE A 198 11.05 -28.04 -14.78
CA ILE A 198 10.81 -26.84 -15.60
C ILE A 198 9.45 -26.23 -15.27
N GLU A 199 8.40 -27.06 -15.19
CA GLU A 199 7.05 -26.62 -14.82
C GLU A 199 7.03 -26.03 -13.41
N ALA A 200 7.61 -26.72 -12.42
CA ALA A 200 7.74 -26.20 -11.06
C ALA A 200 8.47 -24.86 -11.03
N ALA A 201 9.55 -24.71 -11.79
CA ALA A 201 10.29 -23.45 -11.88
C ALA A 201 9.46 -22.34 -12.58
N ALA A 202 8.61 -22.67 -13.55
CA ALA A 202 7.72 -21.70 -14.19
C ALA A 202 6.65 -21.19 -13.20
N GLU A 203 6.02 -22.08 -12.43
CA GLU A 203 5.06 -21.74 -11.38
C GLU A 203 5.69 -20.83 -10.31
N ARG A 204 6.91 -21.16 -9.86
CA ARG A 204 7.63 -20.34 -8.86
C ARG A 204 7.97 -18.95 -9.40
N ARG A 205 8.36 -18.82 -10.67
CA ARG A 205 8.56 -17.49 -11.31
C ARG A 205 7.25 -16.69 -11.36
N ALA A 206 6.12 -17.34 -11.67
CA ALA A 206 4.82 -16.67 -11.67
C ALA A 206 4.43 -16.18 -10.26
N LEU A 207 4.76 -16.94 -9.21
CA LEU A 207 4.56 -16.54 -7.82
C LEU A 207 5.37 -15.30 -7.43
N VAL A 208 6.62 -15.17 -7.88
CA VAL A 208 7.42 -13.94 -7.65
C VAL A 208 6.73 -12.72 -8.26
N GLU A 209 6.18 -12.86 -9.46
CA GLU A 209 5.50 -11.76 -10.15
C GLU A 209 4.15 -11.39 -9.49
N SER A 210 3.43 -12.36 -8.92
CA SER A 210 2.21 -12.08 -8.15
C SER A 210 2.53 -11.38 -6.83
N LEU A 211 3.61 -11.78 -6.12
CA LEU A 211 4.07 -11.12 -4.89
C LEU A 211 4.47 -9.65 -5.12
N ARG A 212 4.88 -9.29 -6.34
CA ARG A 212 5.18 -7.89 -6.72
C ARG A 212 3.92 -7.03 -6.83
N ARG A 213 2.81 -7.61 -7.28
CA ARG A 213 1.50 -6.95 -7.50
C ARG A 213 0.60 -7.09 -6.27
N SER A 214 0.78 -6.22 -5.28
CA SER A 214 -0.06 -6.17 -4.07
C SER A 214 -0.91 -4.90 -4.04
N SER A 215 -2.24 -5.06 -4.03
CA SER A 215 -3.22 -3.97 -3.93
C SER A 215 -3.14 -3.22 -2.60
N GLU A 216 -2.80 -3.92 -1.51
CA GLU A 216 -2.64 -3.35 -0.17
C GLU A 216 -1.51 -2.31 -0.12
N VAL A 217 -0.37 -2.62 -0.74
CA VAL A 217 0.75 -1.66 -0.81
C VAL A 217 0.41 -0.45 -1.68
N GLU A 218 -0.37 -0.62 -2.75
CA GLU A 218 -0.88 0.51 -3.54
C GLU A 218 -1.85 1.37 -2.73
N ALA A 219 -2.74 0.76 -1.94
CA ALA A 219 -3.63 1.48 -1.03
C ALA A 219 -2.85 2.30 0.01
N LEU A 220 -1.82 1.72 0.63
CA LEU A 220 -0.93 2.42 1.58
C LEU A 220 -0.16 3.57 0.91
N ARG A 221 0.30 3.40 -0.34
CA ARG A 221 0.96 4.47 -1.12
C ARG A 221 -0.02 5.60 -1.44
N ALA A 222 -1.25 5.27 -1.83
CA ALA A 222 -2.28 6.26 -2.10
C ALA A 222 -2.64 7.04 -0.83
N GLU A 223 -2.81 6.36 0.31
CA GLU A 223 -3.05 7.00 1.59
C GLU A 223 -1.88 7.91 2.00
N ARG A 224 -0.63 7.43 1.87
CA ARG A 224 0.57 8.23 2.11
C ARG A 224 0.57 9.52 1.28
N GLN A 225 0.26 9.42 -0.02
CA GLN A 225 0.19 10.60 -0.90
C GLN A 225 -0.90 11.58 -0.44
N GLN A 226 -2.06 11.09 -0.02
CA GLN A 226 -3.13 11.93 0.53
C GLN A 226 -2.68 12.64 1.82
N LEU A 227 -2.03 11.93 2.73
CA LEU A 227 -1.50 12.50 3.98
C LEU A 227 -0.41 13.53 3.71
N VAL A 228 0.50 13.29 2.75
CA VAL A 228 1.53 14.27 2.36
C VAL A 228 0.91 15.53 1.77
N ARG A 229 -0.13 15.40 0.94
CA ARG A 229 -0.88 16.56 0.41
C ARG A 229 -1.56 17.34 1.53
N ALA A 230 -2.25 16.64 2.44
CA ALA A 230 -2.90 17.24 3.60
C ALA A 230 -1.91 17.92 4.56
N ARG A 231 -0.71 17.34 4.71
CA ARG A 231 0.40 17.95 5.46
C ARG A 231 0.88 19.22 4.78
N GLY A 232 1.05 19.19 3.46
CA GLY A 232 1.49 20.34 2.66
C GLY A 232 0.56 21.53 2.76
N THR A 233 -0.76 21.30 2.68
CA THR A 233 -1.77 22.36 2.85
C THR A 233 -1.77 22.93 4.28
N GLY A 234 -1.45 22.12 5.28
CA GLY A 234 -1.34 22.55 6.68
C GLY A 234 -0.04 23.26 7.05
N ARG A 235 1.07 23.05 6.30
CA ARG A 235 2.41 23.60 6.59
C ARG A 235 2.80 24.83 5.77
N GLY A 236 2.23 25.00 4.57
CA GLY A 236 2.70 25.96 3.58
C GLY A 236 1.61 26.83 2.97
N GLY A 237 1.54 28.09 3.39
CA GLY A 237 1.35 29.24 2.50
C GLY A 237 -0.04 29.54 1.90
N HIS A 238 -0.94 28.58 1.71
CA HIS A 238 -2.25 28.86 1.08
C HIS A 238 -3.45 28.50 1.97
N GLY A 239 -3.42 27.35 2.66
CA GLY A 239 -4.52 26.94 3.55
C GLY A 239 -4.55 27.71 4.86
N GLN A 240 -3.44 27.69 5.62
CA GLN A 240 -3.33 28.40 6.89
C GLN A 240 -3.44 29.93 6.73
N PRO A 241 -2.82 30.58 5.72
CA PRO A 241 -3.02 31.99 5.49
C PRO A 241 -4.46 32.33 5.08
N ALA A 242 -5.17 31.46 4.36
CA ALA A 242 -6.57 31.70 4.00
C ALA A 242 -7.50 31.59 5.21
N GLU A 243 -7.36 30.57 6.06
CA GLU A 243 -8.15 30.43 7.29
C GLU A 243 -7.90 31.63 8.24
N LEU A 244 -6.63 31.97 8.47
CA LEU A 244 -6.26 33.14 9.30
C LEU A 244 -6.71 34.46 8.66
N ALA A 245 -6.56 34.64 7.35
CA ALA A 245 -7.05 35.82 6.64
C ALA A 245 -8.58 35.94 6.75
N GLY A 246 -9.31 34.82 6.67
CA GLY A 246 -10.75 34.78 6.88
C GLY A 246 -11.15 35.18 8.31
N VAL A 247 -10.42 34.72 9.33
CA VAL A 247 -10.60 35.17 10.72
C VAL A 247 -10.37 36.68 10.83
N ARG A 248 -9.22 37.19 10.34
CA ARG A 248 -8.90 38.62 10.39
C ARG A 248 -9.94 39.46 9.67
N ALA A 249 -10.34 39.07 8.46
CA ALA A 249 -11.36 39.77 7.68
C ALA A 249 -12.70 39.86 8.43
N ARG A 250 -13.14 38.77 9.08
CA ARG A 250 -14.35 38.80 9.92
C ARG A 250 -14.24 39.79 11.07
N PHE A 251 -13.09 39.83 11.77
CA PHE A 251 -12.88 40.79 12.86
C PHE A 251 -12.75 42.23 12.38
N GLN A 252 -12.14 42.48 11.22
CA GLN A 252 -12.10 43.82 10.63
C GLN A 252 -13.51 44.32 10.27
N LEU A 253 -14.36 43.47 9.68
CA LEU A 253 -15.77 43.80 9.42
C LEU A 253 -16.53 44.04 10.72
N ALA A 254 -16.37 43.17 11.72
CA ALA A 254 -17.00 43.35 13.02
C ALA A 254 -16.60 44.67 13.70
N ARG A 255 -15.33 45.10 13.58
CA ARG A 255 -14.85 46.39 14.09
C ARG A 255 -15.52 47.57 13.41
N VAL A 256 -15.65 47.54 12.08
CA VAL A 256 -16.32 48.60 11.31
C VAL A 256 -17.80 48.68 11.70
N ASP A 257 -18.47 47.53 11.77
CA ASP A 257 -19.88 47.46 12.13
C ASP A 257 -20.14 47.97 13.56
N LEU A 258 -19.30 47.57 14.53
CA LEU A 258 -19.40 48.04 15.91
C LEU A 258 -19.09 49.54 16.05
N ALA A 259 -18.11 50.07 15.31
CA ALA A 259 -17.84 51.51 15.30
C ALA A 259 -19.03 52.31 14.71
N HIS A 260 -19.69 51.77 13.69
CA HIS A 260 -20.91 52.34 13.15
C HIS A 260 -22.07 52.28 14.15
N GLU A 261 -22.21 51.19 14.90
CA GLU A 261 -23.22 51.04 15.95
C GLU A 261 -23.03 52.07 17.07
N VAL A 262 -21.79 52.21 17.61
CA VAL A 262 -21.45 53.25 18.59
C VAL A 262 -21.79 54.65 18.06
N ALA A 263 -21.49 54.94 16.79
CA ALA A 263 -21.84 56.20 16.15
C ALA A 263 -23.34 56.42 15.96
N ALA A 264 -24.10 55.38 15.62
CA ALA A 264 -25.55 55.46 15.52
C ALA A 264 -26.18 55.74 16.89
N GLN A 265 -25.80 54.99 17.93
CA GLN A 265 -26.34 55.17 19.27
C GLN A 265 -26.00 56.54 19.87
N CYS A 266 -24.75 57.00 19.73
CA CYS A 266 -24.35 58.33 20.21
C CYS A 266 -25.12 59.46 19.50
N ARG A 267 -25.37 59.34 18.19
CA ARG A 267 -26.15 60.34 17.44
C ARG A 267 -27.61 60.37 17.88
N THR A 268 -28.24 59.20 18.07
CA THR A 268 -29.60 59.10 18.60
C THR A 268 -29.70 59.70 19.99
N LEU A 269 -28.77 59.33 20.89
CA LEU A 269 -28.73 59.85 22.25
C LEU A 269 -28.50 61.37 22.29
N THR A 270 -27.62 61.90 21.45
CA THR A 270 -27.38 63.35 21.33
C THR A 270 -28.64 64.10 20.90
N SER A 271 -29.37 63.56 19.91
CA SER A 271 -30.63 64.14 19.44
C SER A 271 -31.71 64.12 20.53
N ASP A 272 -31.83 63.00 21.26
CA ASP A 272 -32.79 62.84 22.35
C ASP A 272 -32.51 63.79 23.51
N VAL A 273 -31.26 63.86 23.96
CA VAL A 273 -30.82 64.76 25.03
C VAL A 273 -31.03 66.21 24.63
N ARG A 274 -30.70 66.59 23.39
CA ARG A 274 -30.91 67.95 22.90
C ARG A 274 -32.39 68.34 22.85
N ARG A 275 -33.26 67.46 22.35
CA ARG A 275 -34.72 67.68 22.35
C ARG A 275 -35.26 67.83 23.77
N HIS A 276 -34.78 67.00 24.70
CA HIS A 276 -35.16 67.09 26.11
C HIS A 276 -34.74 68.43 26.72
N ILE A 277 -33.50 68.88 26.52
CA ILE A 277 -33.00 70.18 27.02
C ILE A 277 -33.75 71.37 26.40
N GLU A 278 -34.11 71.30 25.12
CA GLU A 278 -34.87 72.36 24.43
C GLU A 278 -36.29 72.52 24.99
N ALA A 279 -36.93 71.42 25.42
CA ALA A 279 -38.24 71.41 26.07
C ALA A 279 -38.19 71.68 27.59
N ALA A 280 -37.06 71.39 28.25
CA ALA A 280 -36.93 71.37 29.70
C ALA A 280 -37.17 72.73 30.39
N ASP A 281 -37.83 72.69 31.55
CA ASP A 281 -37.93 73.79 32.49
C ASP A 281 -36.71 73.90 33.42
N ARG A 282 -36.70 74.88 34.32
CA ARG A 282 -35.58 75.12 35.25
C ARG A 282 -35.35 74.00 36.26
N GLY A 283 -36.40 73.29 36.67
CA GLY A 283 -36.32 72.17 37.62
C GLY A 283 -35.85 70.89 36.94
N GLU A 284 -36.26 70.67 35.69
CA GLU A 284 -35.81 69.59 34.82
C GLU A 284 -34.34 69.76 34.42
N LEU A 285 -33.90 70.98 34.09
CA LEU A 285 -32.49 71.28 33.81
C LEU A 285 -31.55 70.98 35.00
N ARG A 286 -32.06 71.00 36.24
CA ARG A 286 -31.29 70.60 37.43
C ARG A 286 -31.16 69.09 37.56
N ARG A 287 -32.11 68.33 37.03
CA ARG A 287 -32.12 66.85 37.04
C ARG A 287 -31.48 66.24 35.78
N SER A 288 -31.12 67.05 34.80
CA SER A 288 -30.50 66.58 33.54
C SER A 288 -29.22 65.77 33.74
N ALA A 289 -28.49 65.98 34.85
CA ALA A 289 -27.31 65.18 35.15
C ALA A 289 -27.65 63.72 35.48
N ASP A 290 -28.70 63.49 36.25
CA ASP A 290 -29.15 62.15 36.62
C ASP A 290 -29.85 61.44 35.46
N ASP A 291 -30.68 62.18 34.69
CA ASP A 291 -31.32 61.66 33.47
C ASP A 291 -30.28 61.25 32.42
N LEU A 292 -29.25 62.09 32.19
CA LEU A 292 -28.16 61.72 31.27
C LEU A 292 -27.39 60.49 31.76
N ARG A 293 -27.12 60.39 33.07
CA ARG A 293 -26.45 59.21 33.65
C ARG A 293 -27.24 57.93 33.42
N GLN A 294 -28.56 57.96 33.63
CA GLN A 294 -29.43 56.81 33.38
C GLN A 294 -29.41 56.41 31.90
N ARG A 295 -29.60 57.37 30.99
CA ARG A 295 -29.60 57.09 29.55
C ARG A 295 -28.26 56.55 29.04
N LEU A 296 -27.14 57.03 29.58
CA LEU A 296 -25.81 56.52 29.25
C LEU A 296 -25.61 55.09 29.77
N SER A 297 -26.16 54.76 30.95
CA SER A 297 -26.16 53.39 31.48
C SER A 297 -26.95 52.45 30.55
N GLU A 298 -28.16 52.83 30.15
CA GLU A 298 -28.99 52.03 29.25
C GLU A 298 -28.36 51.88 27.84
N ALA A 299 -27.66 52.91 27.36
CA ALA A 299 -26.90 52.83 26.11
C ALA A 299 -25.67 51.92 26.26
N SER A 300 -24.99 51.97 27.41
CA SER A 300 -23.84 51.11 27.72
C SER A 300 -24.23 49.63 27.73
N GLU A 301 -25.38 49.30 28.34
CA GLU A 301 -25.91 47.93 28.35
C GLU A 301 -26.20 47.43 26.93
N ARG A 302 -26.88 48.25 26.12
CA ARG A 302 -27.18 47.92 24.72
C ARG A 302 -25.94 47.74 23.86
N LEU A 303 -24.92 48.59 24.02
CA LEU A 303 -23.63 48.45 23.34
C LEU A 303 -22.88 47.20 23.81
N GLY A 304 -22.86 46.95 25.12
CA GLY A 304 -22.24 45.76 25.70
C GLY A 304 -22.84 44.47 25.13
N GLU A 305 -24.16 44.42 24.97
CA GLU A 305 -24.87 43.29 24.34
C GLU A 305 -24.54 43.15 22.85
N ALA A 306 -24.51 44.25 22.10
CA ALA A 306 -24.14 44.24 20.68
C ALA A 306 -22.71 43.74 20.47
N VAL A 307 -21.76 44.19 21.30
CA VAL A 307 -20.36 43.74 21.26
C VAL A 307 -20.25 42.25 21.58
N ALA A 308 -20.88 41.80 22.67
CA ALA A 308 -20.89 40.38 23.07
C ALA A 308 -21.44 39.48 21.95
N ALA A 309 -22.59 39.86 21.37
CA ALA A 309 -23.22 39.12 20.28
C ALA A 309 -22.35 39.07 19.01
N ARG A 310 -21.67 40.16 18.66
CA ARG A 310 -20.89 40.26 17.41
C ARG A 310 -19.52 39.60 17.49
N LEU A 311 -18.88 39.64 18.66
CA LEU A 311 -17.57 39.03 18.89
C LEU A 311 -17.67 37.57 19.38
N GLY A 312 -18.88 37.07 19.64
CA GLY A 312 -19.13 35.67 20.03
C GLY A 312 -18.69 35.33 21.44
N GLY A 313 -18.54 36.33 22.32
CA GLY A 313 -18.13 36.17 23.72
C GLY A 313 -19.29 36.40 24.68
N ALA A 314 -19.40 35.55 25.72
CA ALA A 314 -20.38 35.74 26.80
C ALA A 314 -19.99 36.88 27.76
N GLU A 315 -18.74 37.35 27.71
CA GLU A 315 -18.25 38.41 28.57
C GLU A 315 -18.64 39.77 28.01
N ARG A 316 -19.48 40.48 28.78
CA ARG A 316 -19.91 41.84 28.43
C ARG A 316 -18.75 42.79 28.64
N VAL A 317 -18.50 43.62 27.64
CA VAL A 317 -17.55 44.74 27.79
C VAL A 317 -18.17 45.75 28.74
N ALA A 318 -17.61 45.83 29.95
CA ALA A 318 -17.94 46.88 30.90
C ALA A 318 -17.03 48.08 30.64
N VAL A 319 -17.63 49.21 30.32
CA VAL A 319 -16.93 50.48 30.19
C VAL A 319 -17.28 51.31 31.40
N ASP A 320 -16.27 51.73 32.16
CA ASP A 320 -16.46 52.76 33.17
C ASP A 320 -16.89 54.04 32.44
N GLY A 321 -18.15 54.42 32.63
CA GLY A 321 -18.71 55.60 31.98
C GLY A 321 -17.92 56.87 32.34
N PRO A 322 -18.02 57.93 31.51
CA PRO A 322 -17.33 59.18 31.81
C PRO A 322 -17.69 59.68 33.21
N ALA A 323 -16.75 60.30 33.91
CA ALA A 323 -17.01 60.87 35.23
C ALA A 323 -18.00 62.05 35.09
N ILE A 324 -19.29 61.77 35.27
CA ILE A 324 -20.37 62.76 35.10
C ILE A 324 -20.37 63.71 36.31
N GLY A 325 -19.55 64.76 36.22
CA GLY A 325 -19.61 65.91 37.12
C GLY A 325 -20.85 66.77 36.86
N ALA A 326 -21.35 67.46 37.89
CA ALA A 326 -22.42 68.43 37.71
C ALA A 326 -21.96 69.59 36.80
N PRO A 327 -22.85 70.16 35.96
CA PRO A 327 -22.50 71.33 35.17
C PRO A 327 -22.00 72.45 36.08
N GLU A 328 -20.84 73.05 35.76
CA GLU A 328 -20.18 74.01 36.64
C GLU A 328 -21.15 75.10 37.14
N PRO A 329 -21.17 75.38 38.46
CA PRO A 329 -22.06 76.39 39.00
C PRO A 329 -21.68 77.78 38.47
N ARG A 330 -22.69 78.52 38.00
CA ARG A 330 -22.51 79.86 37.43
C ARG A 330 -21.82 80.77 38.45
N ARG A 331 -20.58 81.17 38.19
CA ARG A 331 -20.00 82.35 38.87
C ARG A 331 -20.85 83.55 38.43
N ARG A 332 -21.64 84.11 39.35
CA ARG A 332 -22.43 85.32 39.08
C ARG A 332 -21.45 86.44 38.73
N GLY A 333 -21.26 86.68 37.43
CA GLY A 333 -20.34 87.69 36.92
C GLY A 333 -20.73 89.06 37.46
N THR A 334 -19.73 89.88 37.75
CA THR A 334 -19.87 91.32 38.03
C THR A 334 -20.68 92.02 36.94
N GLU A 335 -20.62 91.52 35.70
CA GLU A 335 -21.38 91.96 34.53
C GLU A 335 -22.91 91.86 34.70
N ASP A 336 -23.41 90.82 35.38
CA ASP A 336 -24.84 90.64 35.66
C ASP A 336 -25.33 91.67 36.69
N ARG A 337 -24.46 92.02 37.66
CA ARG A 337 -24.74 93.07 38.64
C ARG A 337 -24.66 94.46 37.99
N MET A 338 -23.73 94.66 37.06
CA MET A 338 -23.60 95.90 36.30
C MET A 338 -24.79 96.09 35.35
N MET A 339 -25.29 95.03 34.72
CA MET A 339 -26.48 95.07 33.85
C MET A 339 -27.76 95.33 34.65
N ILE A 340 -27.88 94.81 35.88
CA ILE A 340 -28.99 95.16 36.79
C ILE A 340 -28.91 96.65 37.19
N ALA A 341 -27.71 97.17 37.47
CA ALA A 341 -27.52 98.59 37.80
C ALA A 341 -27.84 99.53 36.63
N VAL A 342 -27.48 99.15 35.40
CA VAL A 342 -27.77 99.93 34.17
C VAL A 342 -29.24 99.81 33.74
N GLY A 343 -29.87 98.65 33.95
CA GLY A 343 -31.30 98.46 33.70
C GLY A 343 -32.18 99.26 34.68
N ALA A 344 -31.74 99.37 35.94
CA ALA A 344 -32.41 100.20 36.95
C ALA A 344 -32.39 101.70 36.61
N SER A 345 -31.35 102.19 35.93
CA SER A 345 -31.26 103.60 35.52
C SER A 345 -31.98 103.90 34.19
N GLY A 346 -32.04 102.94 33.26
CA GLY A 346 -32.77 103.11 31.98
C GLY A 346 -34.31 103.02 32.09
N GLY A 347 -34.83 102.25 33.05
CA GLY A 347 -36.28 102.03 33.21
C GLY A 347 -37.08 103.27 33.63
N VAL A 348 -36.45 104.21 34.33
CA VAL A 348 -37.09 105.48 34.78
C VAL A 348 -37.45 106.38 33.59
N GLY A 349 -36.69 106.30 32.48
CA GLY A 349 -36.92 107.13 31.28
C GLY A 349 -38.06 106.62 30.38
N LEU A 350 -38.25 105.30 30.26
CA LEU A 350 -39.26 104.70 29.38
C LEU A 350 -40.66 104.64 30.03
N GLY A 351 -40.75 104.50 31.36
CA GLY A 351 -42.03 104.57 32.08
C GLY A 351 -42.78 105.90 31.87
N ARG A 352 -42.03 106.98 31.61
CA ARG A 352 -42.57 108.32 31.38
C ARG A 352 -43.18 108.51 29.97
N LEU A 353 -42.86 107.64 29.00
CA LEU A 353 -43.42 107.70 27.64
C LEU A 353 -44.75 106.92 27.51
N VAL A 354 -44.97 105.89 28.33
CA VAL A 354 -46.22 105.11 28.32
C VAL A 354 -47.38 105.84 29.01
N VAL A 355 -47.11 106.73 29.96
CA VAL A 355 -48.12 107.53 30.68
C VAL A 355 -48.58 108.76 29.88
N MET A 356 -47.90 109.06 28.77
CA MET A 356 -48.14 110.26 27.96
C MET A 356 -49.57 110.42 27.37
N PRO A 357 -50.36 109.36 27.09
CA PRO A 357 -51.77 109.53 26.68
C PRO A 357 -52.77 109.61 27.86
N MET A 358 -52.32 109.42 29.10
CA MET A 358 -53.16 109.33 30.30
C MET A 358 -53.06 110.54 31.24
N SER A 359 -52.34 111.60 30.85
CA SER A 359 -52.16 112.82 31.65
C SER A 359 -53.33 113.83 31.54
N LEU A 360 -54.47 113.43 30.97
CA LEU A 360 -55.66 114.28 30.82
C LEU A 360 -56.64 114.20 32.01
N VAL A 361 -56.34 113.39 33.04
CA VAL A 361 -57.15 113.28 34.27
C VAL A 361 -56.30 113.68 35.49
N PRO A 362 -56.50 114.88 36.08
CA PRO A 362 -55.63 115.45 37.13
C PRO A 362 -55.58 114.71 38.48
N ALA A 363 -56.31 113.60 38.65
CA ALA A 363 -56.42 112.87 39.92
C ALA A 363 -55.57 111.58 39.99
N TRP A 364 -54.90 111.17 38.90
CA TRP A 364 -54.19 109.88 38.82
C TRP A 364 -52.66 109.97 38.93
N ASP A 365 -52.09 111.17 39.03
CA ASP A 365 -50.63 111.40 39.03
C ASP A 365 -49.89 110.78 40.23
N LEU A 366 -50.57 110.56 41.36
CA LEU A 366 -49.95 109.94 42.53
C LEU A 366 -49.80 108.41 42.40
N ILE A 367 -50.61 107.77 41.55
CA ILE A 367 -50.63 106.30 41.36
C ILE A 367 -49.79 105.89 40.14
N SER A 368 -49.64 106.77 39.14
CA SER A 368 -48.93 106.49 37.89
C SER A 368 -47.41 106.27 38.08
N ILE A 369 -46.78 106.98 39.01
CA ILE A 369 -45.35 106.87 39.31
C ILE A 369 -44.98 105.49 39.89
N PRO A 370 -45.60 105.00 41.00
CA PRO A 370 -45.29 103.66 41.51
C PRO A 370 -45.72 102.55 40.55
N ALA A 371 -46.80 102.73 39.80
CA ALA A 371 -47.27 101.74 38.82
C ALA A 371 -46.29 101.55 37.65
N THR A 372 -45.74 102.64 37.11
CA THR A 372 -44.74 102.56 36.03
C THR A 372 -43.42 101.98 36.50
N LEU A 373 -42.99 102.30 37.72
CA LEU A 373 -41.78 101.76 38.32
C LEU A 373 -41.91 100.25 38.61
N ALA A 374 -43.08 99.81 39.08
CA ALA A 374 -43.40 98.39 39.26
C ALA A 374 -43.46 97.63 37.93
N LEU A 375 -44.07 98.21 36.88
CA LEU A 375 -44.10 97.62 35.54
C LEU A 375 -42.69 97.53 34.91
N GLY A 376 -41.88 98.59 35.03
CA GLY A 376 -40.50 98.59 34.56
C GLY A 376 -39.62 97.57 35.29
N ALA A 377 -39.75 97.48 36.62
CA ALA A 377 -39.04 96.49 37.44
C ALA A 377 -39.49 95.05 37.13
N GLY A 378 -40.79 94.83 36.92
CA GLY A 378 -41.35 93.53 36.51
C GLY A 378 -40.85 93.09 35.15
N ALA A 379 -40.83 94.00 34.16
CA ALA A 379 -40.31 93.73 32.82
C ALA A 379 -38.79 93.45 32.84
N ALA A 380 -38.01 94.23 33.60
CA ALA A 380 -36.57 94.01 33.78
C ALA A 380 -36.28 92.67 34.50
N TRP A 381 -37.01 92.37 35.56
CA TRP A 381 -36.92 91.08 36.26
C TRP A 381 -37.28 89.92 35.33
N TRP A 382 -38.34 90.05 34.53
CA TRP A 382 -38.74 89.05 33.54
C TRP A 382 -37.67 88.84 32.47
N MET A 383 -37.03 89.91 31.97
CA MET A 383 -35.98 89.84 30.94
C MET A 383 -34.68 89.23 31.47
N VAL A 384 -34.25 89.59 32.69
CA VAL A 384 -33.10 88.95 33.34
C VAL A 384 -33.43 87.48 33.63
N ARG A 385 -34.65 87.19 34.07
CA ARG A 385 -35.09 85.82 34.37
C ARG A 385 -35.25 84.96 33.12
N SER A 386 -35.66 85.50 31.98
CA SER A 386 -35.75 84.78 30.70
C SER A 386 -34.36 84.55 30.09
N ARG A 387 -33.46 85.54 30.12
CA ARG A 387 -32.06 85.37 29.68
C ARG A 387 -31.28 84.39 30.53
N ALA A 388 -31.44 84.41 31.85
CA ALA A 388 -30.79 83.44 32.73
C ALA A 388 -31.23 82.00 32.42
N HIS A 389 -32.49 81.79 32.01
CA HIS A 389 -32.98 80.48 31.60
C HIS A 389 -32.34 80.01 30.27
N LEU A 390 -32.24 80.89 29.29
CA LEU A 390 -31.57 80.59 28.01
C LEU A 390 -30.07 80.28 28.21
N ALA A 391 -29.39 81.01 29.09
CA ALA A 391 -27.99 80.74 29.42
C ALA A 391 -27.80 79.39 30.14
N ASP A 392 -28.71 79.03 31.06
CA ASP A 392 -28.70 77.71 31.69
C ASP A 392 -28.88 76.58 30.66
N ARG A 393 -29.79 76.75 29.69
CA ARG A 393 -29.97 75.78 28.59
C ARG A 393 -28.72 75.62 27.73
N VAL A 394 -28.08 76.72 27.33
CA VAL A 394 -26.85 76.67 26.52
C VAL A 394 -25.74 75.95 27.28
N ARG A 395 -25.59 76.22 28.58
CA ARG A 395 -24.58 75.56 29.43
C ARG A 395 -24.83 74.05 29.53
N VAL A 396 -26.05 73.64 29.87
CA VAL A 396 -26.39 72.20 29.97
C VAL A 396 -26.21 71.52 28.62
N LYS A 397 -26.59 72.18 27.51
CA LYS A 397 -26.37 71.66 26.16
C LYS A 397 -24.89 71.43 25.86
N GLN A 398 -24.02 72.40 26.17
CA GLN A 398 -22.58 72.25 25.95
C GLN A 398 -22.01 71.11 26.81
N TRP A 399 -22.32 71.12 28.11
CA TRP A 399 -21.91 70.06 29.03
C TRP A 399 -22.36 68.67 28.58
N SER A 400 -23.61 68.52 28.11
CA SER A 400 -24.09 67.23 27.60
C SER A 400 -23.36 66.78 26.34
N VAL A 401 -23.00 67.70 25.44
CA VAL A 401 -22.21 67.38 24.25
C VAL A 401 -20.81 66.89 24.64
N ASP A 402 -20.17 67.53 25.62
CA ASP A 402 -18.84 67.12 26.10
C ASP A 402 -18.90 65.72 26.75
N VAL A 403 -19.88 65.47 27.63
CA VAL A 403 -20.09 64.15 28.25
C VAL A 403 -20.38 63.06 27.22
N LEU A 404 -21.17 63.38 26.18
CA LEU A 404 -21.48 62.43 25.08
C LEU A 404 -20.26 62.16 24.20
N ALA A 405 -19.37 63.15 24.02
CA ALA A 405 -18.12 62.97 23.31
C ALA A 405 -17.16 62.05 24.08
N ASP A 406 -17.04 62.24 25.40
CA ASP A 406 -16.25 61.37 26.27
C ASP A 406 -16.81 59.95 26.30
N PHE A 407 -18.13 59.80 26.40
CA PHE A 407 -18.81 58.51 26.29
C PHE A 407 -18.49 57.79 24.99
N ARG A 408 -18.62 58.50 23.86
CA ARG A 408 -18.28 57.96 22.54
C ARG A 408 -16.83 57.50 22.49
N ALA A 409 -15.90 58.34 22.97
CA ALA A 409 -14.48 58.02 22.95
C ALA A 409 -14.16 56.77 23.78
N ALA A 410 -14.74 56.65 24.98
CA ALA A 410 -14.57 55.49 25.85
C ALA A 410 -15.08 54.20 25.17
N TRP A 411 -16.24 54.25 24.51
CA TRP A 411 -16.78 53.10 23.78
C TRP A 411 -16.01 52.77 22.50
N ASP A 412 -15.57 53.76 21.73
CA ASP A 412 -14.73 53.53 20.55
C ASP A 412 -13.43 52.81 20.97
N GLN A 413 -12.81 53.20 22.10
CA GLN A 413 -11.64 52.52 22.65
C GLN A 413 -11.94 51.10 23.16
N ALA A 414 -13.02 50.93 23.91
CA ALA A 414 -13.41 49.64 24.48
C ALA A 414 -13.75 48.60 23.40
N VAL A 415 -14.46 49.01 22.34
CA VAL A 415 -14.78 48.15 21.19
C VAL A 415 -13.51 47.70 20.48
N LEU A 416 -12.55 48.60 20.25
CA LEU A 416 -11.28 48.25 19.63
C LEU A 416 -10.48 47.27 20.47
N ALA A 417 -10.40 47.49 21.79
CA ALA A 417 -9.71 46.59 22.71
C ALA A 417 -10.35 45.19 22.74
N ALA A 418 -11.68 45.12 22.89
CA ALA A 418 -12.43 43.87 22.92
C ALA A 418 -12.31 43.10 21.60
N ALA A 419 -12.36 43.79 20.46
CA ALA A 419 -12.20 43.15 19.15
C ALA A 419 -10.78 42.60 18.95
N LEU A 420 -9.74 43.31 19.38
CA LEU A 420 -8.35 42.83 19.30
C LEU A 420 -8.12 41.60 20.19
N GLU A 421 -8.67 41.60 21.41
CA GLU A 421 -8.57 40.46 22.31
C GLU A 421 -9.32 39.23 21.78
N ALA A 422 -10.52 39.42 21.24
CA ALA A 422 -11.29 38.36 20.61
C ALA A 422 -10.58 37.82 19.35
N GLU A 423 -9.98 38.68 18.53
CA GLU A 423 -9.17 38.29 17.38
C GLU A 423 -7.96 37.46 17.81
N ALA A 424 -7.23 37.91 18.85
CA ALA A 424 -6.08 37.18 19.39
C ALA A 424 -6.46 35.78 19.89
N ARG A 425 -7.59 35.65 20.59
CA ARG A 425 -8.13 34.35 21.04
C ARG A 425 -8.46 33.43 19.86
N ALA A 426 -9.19 33.94 18.86
CA ALA A 426 -9.56 33.16 17.68
C ALA A 426 -8.34 32.71 16.87
N VAL A 427 -7.34 33.57 16.70
CA VAL A 427 -6.07 33.23 16.03
C VAL A 427 -5.33 32.12 16.80
N ALA A 428 -5.30 32.21 18.13
CA ALA A 428 -4.67 31.19 18.97
C ALA A 428 -5.37 29.84 18.86
N GLU A 429 -6.70 29.80 18.85
CA GLU A 429 -7.49 28.59 18.66
C GLU A 429 -7.25 27.93 17.30
N VAL A 430 -7.29 28.69 16.21
CA VAL A 430 -6.99 28.18 14.85
C VAL A 430 -5.56 27.64 14.78
N THR A 431 -4.61 28.32 15.42
CA THR A 431 -3.21 27.87 15.45
C THR A 431 -3.06 26.56 16.21
N ARG A 432 -3.70 26.41 17.38
CA ARG A 432 -3.69 25.15 18.15
C ARG A 432 -4.36 24.01 17.38
N ALA A 433 -5.54 24.24 16.83
CA ALA A 433 -6.26 23.22 16.04
C ALA A 433 -5.45 22.76 14.82
N ASN A 434 -4.72 23.67 14.16
CA ASN A 434 -3.82 23.31 13.07
C ASN A 434 -2.61 22.51 13.55
N ALA A 435 -2.00 22.88 14.69
CA ALA A 435 -0.91 22.12 15.28
C ALA A 435 -1.34 20.68 15.60
N ASP A 436 -2.49 20.50 16.24
CA ASP A 436 -3.05 19.18 16.56
C ASP A 436 -3.35 18.37 15.28
N ARG A 437 -3.87 19.03 14.24
CA ARG A 437 -4.13 18.41 12.93
C ARG A 437 -2.83 17.92 12.29
N LEU A 438 -1.79 18.75 12.28
CA LEU A 438 -0.48 18.39 11.74
C LEU A 438 0.15 17.24 12.52
N GLU A 439 0.04 17.23 13.85
CA GLU A 439 0.54 16.15 14.68
C GLU A 439 -0.17 14.81 14.38
N ARG A 440 -1.50 14.84 14.21
CA ARG A 440 -2.26 13.64 13.79
C ARG A 440 -1.84 13.13 12.42
N ILE A 441 -1.62 14.03 11.45
CA ILE A 441 -1.14 13.67 10.11
C ILE A 441 0.25 13.06 10.20
N ASP A 442 1.17 13.65 10.98
CA ASP A 442 2.53 13.15 11.15
C ASP A 442 2.52 11.76 11.82
N ARG A 443 1.71 11.55 12.85
CA ARG A 443 1.52 10.23 13.47
C ARG A 443 1.01 9.18 12.48
N ARG A 444 0.00 9.50 11.67
CA ARG A 444 -0.53 8.56 10.67
C ARG A 444 0.49 8.30 9.56
N LEU A 445 1.23 9.32 9.12
CA LEU A 445 2.28 9.18 8.12
C LEU A 445 3.38 8.23 8.61
N HIS A 446 3.82 8.36 9.87
CA HIS A 446 4.77 7.43 10.48
C HIS A 446 4.23 6.00 10.56
N ALA A 447 2.95 5.81 10.90
CA ALA A 447 2.33 4.49 10.93
C ALA A 447 2.30 3.84 9.53
N VAL A 448 1.89 4.59 8.50
CA VAL A 448 1.84 4.13 7.10
C VAL A 448 3.24 3.83 6.58
N ASP A 449 4.24 4.67 6.88
CA ASP A 449 5.64 4.40 6.52
C ASP A 449 6.14 3.11 7.21
N GLY A 450 5.77 2.87 8.46
CA GLY A 450 6.07 1.63 9.19
C GLY A 450 5.39 0.39 8.58
N GLU A 451 4.13 0.51 8.16
CA GLU A 451 3.40 -0.54 7.42
C GLU A 451 4.07 -0.86 6.08
N LEU A 452 4.42 0.17 5.30
CA LEU A 452 5.12 0.01 4.03
C LEU A 452 6.49 -0.69 4.19
N GLN A 453 7.25 -0.36 5.23
CA GLN A 453 8.53 -1.01 5.52
C GLN A 453 8.34 -2.49 5.91
N ARG A 454 7.31 -2.82 6.70
CA ARG A 454 6.99 -4.23 7.04
C ARG A 454 6.59 -5.02 5.80
N CYS A 455 5.67 -4.51 4.99
CA CYS A 455 5.28 -5.15 3.73
C CYS A 455 6.47 -5.34 2.78
N ALA A 456 7.40 -4.39 2.74
CA ALA A 456 8.63 -4.51 1.95
C ALA A 456 9.54 -5.62 2.49
N ALA A 457 9.75 -5.68 3.80
CA ALA A 457 10.58 -6.71 4.45
C ALA A 457 10.01 -8.13 4.27
N GLU A 458 8.71 -8.31 4.51
CA GLU A 458 7.99 -9.57 4.30
C GLU A 458 8.08 -10.03 2.85
N ARG A 459 7.86 -9.11 1.90
CA ARG A 459 8.00 -9.40 0.48
C ARG A 459 9.42 -9.78 0.10
N SER A 460 10.43 -9.05 0.56
CA SER A 460 11.83 -9.39 0.31
C SER A 460 12.20 -10.75 0.88
N ALA A 461 11.67 -11.12 2.06
CA ALA A 461 11.86 -12.45 2.62
C ALA A 461 11.20 -13.54 1.76
N ALA A 462 9.94 -13.32 1.33
CA ALA A 462 9.22 -14.25 0.47
C ALA A 462 9.91 -14.44 -0.89
N VAL A 463 10.35 -13.35 -1.53
CA VAL A 463 11.08 -13.40 -2.80
C VAL A 463 12.38 -14.17 -2.66
N ARG A 464 13.17 -13.93 -1.60
CA ARG A 464 14.41 -14.69 -1.34
C ARG A 464 14.16 -16.19 -1.14
N ALA A 465 13.08 -16.56 -0.45
CA ALA A 465 12.71 -17.97 -0.29
C ALA A 465 12.40 -18.62 -1.64
N VAL A 466 11.63 -17.95 -2.50
CA VAL A 466 11.30 -18.46 -3.84
C VAL A 466 12.52 -18.48 -4.77
N GLU A 467 13.41 -17.50 -4.68
CA GLU A 467 14.69 -17.49 -5.42
C GLU A 467 15.59 -18.66 -4.98
N ALA A 468 15.62 -19.01 -3.69
CA ALA A 468 16.33 -20.18 -3.21
C ALA A 468 15.73 -21.49 -3.76
N ASP A 469 14.40 -21.62 -3.78
CA ASP A 469 13.71 -22.75 -4.40
C ASP A 469 14.03 -22.85 -5.91
N LEU A 470 14.06 -21.73 -6.63
CA LEU A 470 14.43 -21.68 -8.06
C LEU A 470 15.89 -22.10 -8.29
N ALA A 471 16.80 -21.69 -7.41
CA ALA A 471 18.20 -22.10 -7.46
C ALA A 471 18.35 -23.62 -7.23
N GLU A 472 17.62 -24.19 -6.28
CA GLU A 472 17.60 -25.63 -6.03
C GLU A 472 17.03 -26.41 -7.23
N LEU A 473 15.89 -25.98 -7.78
CA LEU A 473 15.30 -26.56 -9.00
C LEU A 473 16.28 -26.50 -10.18
N GLY A 474 16.95 -25.36 -10.37
CA GLY A 474 17.94 -25.16 -11.43
C GLY A 474 19.17 -26.04 -11.28
N ALA A 475 19.68 -26.21 -10.05
CA ALA A 475 20.83 -27.07 -9.77
C ALA A 475 20.53 -28.55 -10.09
N VAL A 476 19.36 -29.05 -9.67
CA VAL A 476 18.95 -30.43 -9.96
C VAL A 476 18.68 -30.64 -11.45
N LEU A 477 18.09 -29.65 -12.14
CA LEU A 477 17.90 -29.71 -13.59
C LEU A 477 19.23 -29.77 -14.34
N ALA A 478 20.21 -28.95 -13.94
CA ALA A 478 21.54 -28.94 -14.53
C ALA A 478 22.26 -30.28 -14.33
N GLU A 479 22.10 -30.91 -13.16
CA GLU A 479 22.62 -32.25 -12.87
C GLU A 479 22.00 -33.32 -13.80
N LEU A 480 20.67 -33.32 -13.96
CA LEU A 480 19.98 -34.23 -14.89
C LEU A 480 20.41 -34.03 -16.36
N GLN A 481 20.72 -32.79 -16.75
CA GLN A 481 21.19 -32.47 -18.10
C GLN A 481 22.65 -32.86 -18.33
N ALA A 482 23.53 -32.67 -17.34
CA ALA A 482 24.93 -33.07 -17.40
C ALA A 482 25.07 -34.60 -17.58
N ASP A 483 24.21 -35.38 -16.91
CA ASP A 483 24.15 -36.83 -17.06
C ASP A 483 23.70 -37.30 -18.46
N ARG A 484 22.95 -36.47 -19.18
CA ARG A 484 22.54 -36.71 -20.58
C ARG A 484 23.69 -36.44 -21.57
N GLY A 485 24.67 -35.64 -21.16
CA GLY A 485 25.75 -35.09 -21.97
C GLY A 485 26.97 -36.00 -22.16
N GLU A 486 26.97 -37.24 -21.66
CA GLU A 486 27.98 -38.26 -22.02
C GLU A 486 27.47 -39.31 -23.03
N PRO A 487 27.22 -38.96 -24.30
CA PRO A 487 27.17 -39.95 -25.37
C PRO A 487 28.59 -40.38 -25.74
N HIS A 488 28.77 -41.69 -25.94
CA HIS A 488 30.00 -42.32 -26.44
C HIS A 488 30.65 -41.53 -27.58
N ALA A 489 31.75 -40.83 -27.28
CA ALA A 489 32.72 -40.38 -28.26
C ALA A 489 33.56 -41.58 -28.74
N SER A 490 32.97 -42.45 -29.57
CA SER A 490 33.71 -43.53 -30.23
C SER A 490 33.47 -43.50 -31.73
N SER A 491 34.51 -43.03 -32.42
CA SER A 491 34.94 -43.39 -33.78
C SER A 491 33.97 -43.11 -34.95
N VAL A 492 34.06 -41.90 -35.50
CA VAL A 492 34.12 -41.75 -36.96
C VAL A 492 35.36 -40.93 -37.29
N ARG A 493 36.47 -41.63 -37.47
CA ARG A 493 37.69 -41.09 -38.10
C ARG A 493 37.38 -40.90 -39.58
N ARG A 494 36.80 -39.76 -39.96
CA ARG A 494 36.72 -39.35 -41.37
C ARG A 494 37.95 -38.52 -41.70
N THR A 495 38.90 -39.22 -42.31
CA THR A 495 40.00 -38.68 -43.09
C THR A 495 39.49 -37.62 -44.05
N ARG A 496 39.98 -36.38 -43.97
CA ARG A 496 40.11 -35.49 -45.14
C ARG A 496 41.33 -34.61 -45.00
N GLN A 497 42.25 -34.82 -45.93
CA GLN A 497 43.42 -34.00 -46.21
C GLN A 497 43.00 -32.57 -46.61
N ARG A 498 43.82 -31.61 -46.17
CA ARG A 498 44.04 -30.24 -46.68
C ARG A 498 44.57 -30.26 -48.14
N PRO A 499 44.83 -29.13 -48.85
CA PRO A 499 44.52 -27.71 -48.58
C PRO A 499 43.97 -26.91 -49.80
N LEU A 500 43.76 -25.61 -49.55
CA LEU A 500 43.50 -24.46 -50.46
C LEU A 500 44.36 -24.39 -51.73
N PRO A 501 43.96 -23.53 -52.69
CA PRO A 501 44.84 -22.41 -52.99
C PRO A 501 44.15 -21.02 -53.03
N GLU A 502 45.04 -20.05 -52.94
CA GLU A 502 44.89 -18.60 -52.90
C GLU A 502 44.45 -17.96 -54.23
N GLY A 503 43.99 -16.71 -54.14
CA GLY A 503 43.88 -15.75 -55.25
C GLY A 503 42.53 -15.04 -55.26
N GLY A 504 42.38 -13.72 -55.21
CA GLY A 504 43.35 -12.65 -55.27
C GLY A 504 42.68 -11.32 -54.93
N ARG A 505 43.52 -10.34 -54.58
CA ARG A 505 43.17 -8.94 -54.35
C ARG A 505 42.77 -8.24 -55.65
N ALA A 506 41.76 -7.39 -55.58
CA ALA A 506 41.64 -6.07 -56.21
C ALA A 506 40.37 -5.44 -55.58
N GLY A 507 40.31 -4.21 -55.09
CA GLY A 507 41.08 -3.01 -55.36
C GLY A 507 40.07 -1.86 -55.42
N GLU A 508 40.35 -0.79 -54.66
CA GLU A 508 39.81 0.57 -54.83
C GLU A 508 38.28 0.77 -54.67
N ALA A 509 37.74 1.93 -54.29
CA ALA A 509 38.17 3.15 -53.62
C ALA A 509 36.91 4.03 -53.57
N CYS A 510 36.91 5.04 -52.68
CA CYS A 510 36.11 6.27 -52.79
C CYS A 510 34.57 6.12 -52.64
N ARG A 511 33.82 7.07 -52.11
CA ARG A 511 34.02 8.28 -51.30
C ARG A 511 32.58 8.78 -51.03
N SER A 512 32.36 9.36 -49.86
CA SER A 512 31.48 10.53 -49.64
C SER A 512 29.93 10.43 -49.71
N SER A 513 29.35 11.29 -48.85
CA SER A 513 28.01 11.92 -48.88
C SER A 513 27.06 11.36 -47.80
N GLU A 514 27.03 12.00 -46.63
CA GLU A 514 26.10 13.10 -46.21
C GLU A 514 24.77 12.54 -45.71
N TYR A 515 24.47 12.68 -44.41
CA TYR A 515 23.75 13.81 -43.79
C TYR A 515 22.34 14.07 -44.36
N GLY A 516 21.35 13.84 -43.50
CA GLY A 516 20.18 14.70 -43.34
C GLY A 516 18.93 14.31 -44.11
N GLU A 517 18.01 13.63 -43.42
CA GLU A 517 16.70 14.21 -43.01
C GLU A 517 16.16 13.47 -41.77
#